data_AF-A0AAV8GMU5-F1
#
_entry.id   AF-A0AAV8GMU5-F1
#
_cell.length_a   1.000
_cell.length_b   1.000
_cell.length_c   1.000
_cell.angle_alpha   90.00
_cell.angle_beta   90.00
_cell.angle_gamma   90.00
#
_symmetry.space_group_name_H-M   'P 1'
#
loop_
_entity.id
_entity.type
_entity.pdbx_description
1 polymer ?
#
loop_
_entity_poly.entity_id
_entity_poly.type
_entity_poly.pdbx_seq_one_letter_code
_entity_poly.pdbx_strand_id
1 'polypeptide(L)'
;MGANFNMTSKKRNNVLISFFERFRRPAKTSAVENVTSSTAIVEEVTGTHVFKIEKFSVQKLNTKGRYIQSAIFSVGGQDWNLMYYPNGHNQAKKGYASLYLAGYKTNNVAAYWTCTVLNKKGKELWKRESSIFTFNGNSWGYHDYVDKWILESGVSKDDCLVLKITVTVVKESLQKCV
;
A
#
# COMPACT_ATOMS: atom_id res chain seq x y z
N MET A 1 -116.19 11.54 21.16
CA MET A 1 -116.10 12.62 22.18
C MET A 1 -114.66 12.69 22.66
N GLY A 2 -114.05 13.88 22.61
CA GLY A 2 -112.80 14.31 23.30
C GLY A 2 -111.49 13.70 22.78
N ALA A 3 -110.60 14.44 22.10
CA ALA A 3 -109.59 15.38 22.64
C ALA A 3 -108.34 14.66 23.18
N ASN A 4 -107.08 15.11 23.10
CA ASN A 4 -106.30 16.07 22.30
C ASN A 4 -104.85 16.02 22.90
N PHE A 5 -103.81 16.39 22.14
CA PHE A 5 -102.49 16.93 22.60
C PHE A 5 -101.49 15.97 23.32
N ASN A 6 -100.15 16.15 23.29
CA ASN A 6 -99.18 16.81 22.41
C ASN A 6 -97.76 16.37 22.83
N MET A 7 -96.84 16.30 21.85
CA MET A 7 -95.47 16.87 21.83
C MET A 7 -94.41 16.53 22.93
N THR A 8 -93.25 15.95 22.54
CA THR A 8 -91.92 16.63 22.42
C THR A 8 -90.72 15.67 22.28
N SER A 9 -89.68 16.20 21.63
CA SER A 9 -88.44 15.60 21.09
C SER A 9 -87.34 15.24 22.12
N LYS A 10 -86.49 14.24 21.81
CA LYS A 10 -85.03 14.37 21.98
C LYS A 10 -84.21 13.35 21.16
N LYS A 11 -83.38 13.88 20.25
CA LYS A 11 -82.31 13.16 19.51
C LYS A 11 -81.25 12.59 20.46
N ARG A 12 -80.71 11.40 20.15
CA ARG A 12 -79.33 11.00 20.49
C ARG A 12 -78.71 10.16 19.35
N ASN A 13 -77.46 10.49 19.04
CA ASN A 13 -76.61 9.97 17.98
C ASN A 13 -75.64 8.87 18.48
N ASN A 14 -75.14 8.09 17.51
CA ASN A 14 -73.84 7.36 17.41
C ASN A 14 -73.74 5.94 18.00
N VAL A 15 -73.67 4.83 17.22
CA VAL A 15 -72.60 4.24 16.32
C VAL A 15 -72.02 2.98 17.04
N LEU A 16 -72.37 1.72 16.68
CA LEU A 16 -71.75 0.80 15.68
C LEU A 16 -70.30 0.37 16.10
N ILE A 17 -69.79 -0.89 16.12
CA ILE A 17 -69.95 -2.10 15.27
C ILE A 17 -69.21 -3.35 15.88
N SER A 18 -69.61 -4.54 15.41
CA SER A 18 -69.20 -5.98 15.56
C SER A 18 -67.69 -6.36 15.52
N PHE A 19 -67.16 -7.46 16.10
CA PHE A 19 -67.36 -8.94 15.99
C PHE A 19 -67.12 -9.59 14.59
N PHE A 20 -65.88 -10.04 14.28
CA PHE A 20 -65.51 -11.41 13.85
C PHE A 20 -64.01 -11.54 13.46
N GLU A 21 -63.41 -12.66 13.86
CA GLU A 21 -62.02 -13.13 13.68
C GLU A 21 -61.57 -13.33 12.21
N ARG A 22 -60.26 -13.15 11.93
CA ARG A 22 -59.30 -14.22 11.53
C ARG A 22 -58.06 -13.68 10.78
N PHE A 23 -56.94 -14.34 11.05
CA PHE A 23 -55.68 -14.44 10.27
C PHE A 23 -54.45 -13.65 10.76
N ARG A 24 -53.67 -14.38 11.58
CA ARG A 24 -52.20 -14.47 11.60
C ARG A 24 -51.43 -13.16 11.83
N ARG A 25 -51.05 -12.90 13.09
CA ARG A 25 -49.86 -12.09 13.38
C ARG A 25 -48.67 -12.78 12.69
N PRO A 26 -47.88 -12.11 11.83
CA PRO A 26 -46.62 -12.70 11.42
C PRO A 26 -45.75 -12.81 12.67
N ALA A 27 -45.20 -14.00 12.93
CA ALA A 27 -44.10 -14.11 13.85
C ALA A 27 -43.01 -13.16 13.32
N LYS A 28 -42.60 -12.18 14.13
CA LYS A 28 -41.33 -11.49 13.89
C LYS A 28 -40.27 -12.57 14.13
N THR A 29 -39.94 -13.32 13.08
CA THR A 29 -38.70 -14.06 13.02
C THR A 29 -37.62 -12.99 13.01
N SER A 30 -37.07 -12.65 14.17
CA SER A 30 -35.81 -11.92 14.21
C SER A 30 -34.81 -12.80 13.51
N ALA A 31 -34.39 -12.42 12.31
CA ALA A 31 -33.19 -13.01 11.73
C ALA A 31 -32.09 -12.81 12.77
N VAL A 32 -31.55 -13.90 13.30
CA VAL A 32 -30.32 -13.84 14.07
C VAL A 32 -29.25 -13.49 13.04
N GLU A 33 -28.94 -12.21 12.92
CA GLU A 33 -27.85 -11.75 12.06
C GLU A 33 -26.55 -12.26 12.66
N ASN A 34 -25.90 -13.20 11.98
CA ASN A 34 -24.54 -13.61 12.31
C ASN A 34 -23.58 -12.53 11.80
N VAL A 35 -23.49 -11.42 12.54
CA VAL A 35 -22.56 -10.34 12.24
C VAL A 35 -21.20 -10.72 12.77
N THR A 36 -20.27 -11.01 11.86
CA THR A 36 -18.84 -11.19 12.20
C THR A 36 -18.10 -9.88 11.95
N SER A 37 -17.15 -9.55 12.82
CA SER A 37 -16.23 -8.42 12.62
C SER A 37 -14.78 -8.87 12.72
N SER A 38 -13.89 -8.18 12.02
CA SER A 38 -12.44 -8.43 12.12
C SER A 38 -11.68 -7.11 12.01
N THR A 39 -10.46 -7.09 12.55
CA THR A 39 -9.52 -5.97 12.43
C THR A 39 -8.19 -6.53 11.95
N ALA A 40 -7.59 -5.88 10.95
CA ALA A 40 -6.23 -6.16 10.51
C ALA A 40 -5.31 -5.10 11.13
N ILE A 41 -4.19 -5.54 11.71
CA ILE A 41 -3.13 -4.64 12.16
C ILE A 41 -1.95 -4.85 11.22
N VAL A 42 -1.53 -3.75 10.57
CA VAL A 42 -0.36 -3.71 9.72
C VAL A 42 0.77 -3.06 10.50
N GLU A 43 1.87 -3.78 10.69
CA GLU A 43 3.10 -3.25 11.26
C GLU A 43 4.08 -2.94 10.13
N GLU A 44 4.65 -1.73 10.14
CA GLU A 44 5.68 -1.33 9.20
C GLU A 44 7.01 -1.13 9.92
N VAL A 45 8.08 -1.67 9.34
CA VAL A 45 9.45 -1.41 9.80
C VAL A 45 10.24 -0.78 8.66
N THR A 46 10.65 0.46 8.87
CA THR A 46 11.39 1.25 7.88
C THR A 46 12.86 1.40 8.28
N GLY A 47 13.76 1.28 7.31
CA GLY A 47 15.19 1.51 7.48
C GLY A 47 15.80 2.17 6.25
N THR A 48 16.93 2.86 6.45
CA THR A 48 17.62 3.60 5.39
C THR A 48 19.07 3.14 5.25
N HIS A 49 19.52 2.98 4.01
CA HIS A 49 20.89 2.67 3.64
C HIS A 49 21.42 3.73 2.66
N VAL A 50 22.67 4.17 2.86
CA VAL A 50 23.34 5.11 1.95
C VAL A 50 24.42 4.36 1.20
N PHE A 51 24.23 4.24 -0.11
CA PHE A 51 25.15 3.57 -1.01
C PHE A 51 25.99 4.60 -1.78
N LYS A 52 27.25 4.73 -1.40
CA LYS A 52 28.25 5.56 -2.08
C LYS A 52 28.99 4.74 -3.13
N ILE A 53 28.93 5.19 -4.38
CA ILE A 53 29.64 4.60 -5.51
C ILE A 53 30.82 5.50 -5.83
N GLU A 54 32.01 5.04 -5.50
CA GLU A 54 33.27 5.75 -5.76
C GLU A 54 33.81 5.43 -7.16
N LYS A 55 34.64 6.33 -7.69
CA LYS A 55 35.21 6.23 -9.04
C LYS A 55 34.13 6.07 -10.11
N PHE A 56 33.04 6.85 -9.98
CA PHE A 56 31.86 6.72 -10.83
C PHE A 56 32.18 6.83 -12.33
N SER A 57 33.13 7.68 -12.70
CA SER A 57 33.63 7.84 -14.06
C SER A 57 34.16 6.55 -14.68
N VAL A 58 34.75 5.65 -13.87
CA VAL A 58 35.20 4.32 -14.30
C VAL A 58 34.04 3.34 -14.26
N GLN A 59 33.26 3.36 -13.17
CA GLN A 59 32.15 2.44 -12.98
C GLN A 59 31.08 2.54 -14.07
N LYS A 60 30.85 3.74 -14.61
CA LYS A 60 29.89 3.97 -15.71
C LYS A 60 30.35 3.41 -17.06
N LEU A 61 31.61 2.99 -17.19
CA LEU A 61 32.14 2.35 -18.42
C LEU A 61 31.81 0.86 -18.50
N ASN A 62 31.24 0.27 -17.45
CA ASN A 62 30.82 -1.13 -17.43
C ASN A 62 29.85 -1.46 -18.58
N THR A 63 29.85 -2.70 -19.08
CA THR A 63 28.92 -3.10 -20.13
C THR A 63 27.47 -3.21 -19.62
N LYS A 64 26.48 -3.08 -20.53
CA LYS A 64 25.07 -3.31 -20.19
C LYS A 64 24.90 -4.69 -19.54
N GLY A 65 24.11 -4.77 -18.48
CA GLY A 65 23.92 -6.00 -17.69
C GLY A 65 24.98 -6.26 -16.63
N ARG A 66 26.05 -5.46 -16.53
CA ARG A 66 26.96 -5.48 -15.37
C ARG A 66 26.46 -4.53 -14.29
N TYR A 67 26.49 -4.99 -13.04
CA TYR A 67 26.06 -4.21 -11.88
C TYR A 67 27.18 -4.00 -10.86
N ILE A 68 26.95 -2.99 -10.03
CA ILE A 68 27.69 -2.70 -8.81
C ILE A 68 26.77 -3.05 -7.65
N GLN A 69 27.29 -3.86 -6.72
CA GLN A 69 26.53 -4.30 -5.56
C GLN A 69 26.81 -3.40 -4.35
N SER A 70 25.80 -3.08 -3.57
CA SER A 70 26.01 -2.51 -2.23
C SER A 70 26.45 -3.59 -1.23
N ALA A 71 26.87 -3.14 -0.05
CA ALA A 71 26.89 -4.01 1.12
C ALA A 71 25.47 -4.48 1.48
N ILE A 72 25.39 -5.57 2.24
CA ILE A 72 24.14 -6.05 2.83
C ILE A 72 23.75 -5.13 3.99
N PHE A 73 22.46 -4.82 4.11
CA PHE A 73 21.89 -4.05 5.21
C PHE A 73 20.56 -4.65 5.66
N SER A 74 20.25 -4.55 6.96
CA SER A 74 19.08 -5.23 7.53
C SER A 74 17.94 -4.26 7.86
N VAL A 75 16.72 -4.60 7.44
CA VAL A 75 15.49 -3.83 7.73
C VAL A 75 14.34 -4.82 7.93
N GLY A 76 13.54 -4.64 8.98
CA GLY A 76 12.35 -5.48 9.23
C GLY A 76 12.66 -6.93 9.59
N GLY A 77 13.90 -7.24 9.99
CA GLY A 77 14.38 -8.61 10.22
C GLY A 77 14.76 -9.34 8.93
N GLN A 78 14.94 -8.62 7.84
CA GLN A 78 15.36 -9.14 6.54
C GLN A 78 16.65 -8.47 6.10
N ASP A 79 17.47 -9.22 5.37
CA ASP A 79 18.72 -8.72 4.79
C ASP A 79 18.49 -8.31 3.34
N TRP A 80 19.03 -7.13 2.98
CA TRP A 80 18.82 -6.50 1.69
C TRP A 80 20.15 -6.08 1.08
N ASN A 81 20.22 -6.04 -0.24
CA ASN A 81 21.30 -5.36 -0.95
C ASN A 81 20.77 -4.73 -2.25
N LEU A 82 21.54 -3.79 -2.79
CA LEU A 82 21.22 -3.12 -4.05
C LEU A 82 22.07 -3.67 -5.19
N MET A 83 21.46 -3.75 -6.36
CA MET A 83 22.11 -4.05 -7.62
C MET A 83 21.89 -2.88 -8.57
N TYR A 84 22.90 -2.02 -8.71
CA TYR A 84 22.87 -0.85 -9.58
C TYR A 84 23.55 -1.17 -10.91
N TYR A 85 22.84 -1.01 -12.02
CA TYR A 85 23.33 -1.27 -13.38
C TYR A 85 23.53 0.07 -14.11
N PRO A 86 24.76 0.61 -14.19
CA PRO A 86 25.01 1.93 -14.77
C PRO A 86 24.54 2.05 -16.21
N ASN A 87 24.60 0.96 -16.98
CA ASN A 87 24.24 0.90 -18.39
C ASN A 87 22.95 0.13 -18.67
N GLY A 88 22.13 -0.05 -17.64
CA GLY A 88 20.85 -0.74 -17.70
C GLY A 88 20.97 -2.27 -17.68
N HIS A 89 19.84 -2.94 -17.49
CA HIS A 89 19.69 -4.39 -17.42
C HIS A 89 18.51 -4.86 -18.28
N ASN A 90 18.68 -5.99 -18.98
CA ASN A 90 17.66 -6.60 -19.84
C ASN A 90 17.02 -5.59 -20.83
N GLN A 91 15.73 -5.33 -20.71
CA GLN A 91 14.94 -4.48 -21.61
C GLN A 91 15.16 -2.97 -21.41
N ALA A 92 16.09 -2.57 -20.54
CA ALA A 92 16.38 -1.17 -20.30
C ALA A 92 16.71 -0.40 -21.58
N LYS A 93 16.05 0.74 -21.78
CA LYS A 93 16.26 1.68 -22.89
C LYS A 93 17.67 2.28 -22.82
N LYS A 94 18.21 2.63 -23.99
CA LYS A 94 19.48 3.37 -24.06
C LYS A 94 19.31 4.70 -23.32
N GLY A 95 20.29 5.07 -22.50
CA GLY A 95 20.27 6.30 -21.71
C GLY A 95 19.78 6.14 -20.28
N TYR A 96 19.18 4.98 -19.94
CA TYR A 96 18.75 4.67 -18.57
C TYR A 96 19.73 3.77 -17.84
N ALA A 97 19.81 3.97 -16.52
CA ALA A 97 20.37 3.00 -15.59
C ALA A 97 19.23 2.16 -14.98
N SER A 98 19.54 0.94 -14.55
CA SER A 98 18.60 0.09 -13.82
C SER A 98 19.00 -0.02 -12.35
N LEU A 99 18.01 -0.24 -11.48
CA LEU A 99 18.24 -0.41 -10.05
C LEU A 99 17.26 -1.45 -9.51
N TYR A 100 17.79 -2.38 -8.73
CA TYR A 100 17.03 -3.44 -8.08
C TYR A 100 17.40 -3.53 -6.62
N LEU A 101 16.40 -3.79 -5.78
CA LEU A 101 16.57 -4.24 -4.41
C LEU A 101 16.48 -5.77 -4.43
N ALA A 102 17.45 -6.45 -3.82
CA ALA A 102 17.49 -7.90 -3.69
C ALA A 102 17.37 -8.27 -2.21
N GLY A 103 16.57 -9.31 -1.94
CA GLY A 103 16.48 -9.93 -0.62
C GLY A 103 17.53 -11.03 -0.48
N TYR A 104 18.37 -10.93 0.55
CA TYR A 104 19.35 -11.96 0.88
C TYR A 104 18.71 -12.95 1.85
N LYS A 105 18.38 -14.16 1.37
CA LYS A 105 17.65 -15.22 2.12
C LYS A 105 16.22 -14.83 2.56
N THR A 106 15.70 -13.72 2.05
CA THR A 106 14.35 -13.21 2.31
C THR A 106 13.31 -14.01 1.53
N ASN A 107 12.32 -14.60 2.21
CA ASN A 107 11.22 -15.33 1.59
C ASN A 107 9.85 -14.86 2.09
N ASN A 108 8.93 -14.60 1.15
CA ASN A 108 7.54 -14.21 1.37
C ASN A 108 7.35 -12.97 2.26
N VAL A 109 8.07 -11.89 1.95
CA VAL A 109 7.98 -10.62 2.68
C VAL A 109 7.43 -9.52 1.79
N ALA A 110 6.36 -8.86 2.23
CA ALA A 110 5.85 -7.66 1.59
C ALA A 110 6.74 -6.47 1.94
N ALA A 111 7.21 -5.75 0.93
CA ALA A 111 8.01 -4.55 1.12
C ALA A 111 7.85 -3.57 -0.04
N TYR A 112 8.19 -2.32 0.21
CA TYR A 112 8.42 -1.31 -0.81
C TYR A 112 9.69 -0.52 -0.47
N TRP A 113 10.22 0.21 -1.43
CA TRP A 113 11.41 1.00 -1.25
C TRP A 113 11.39 2.27 -2.06
N THR A 114 12.04 3.29 -1.51
CA THR A 114 12.34 4.53 -2.20
C THR A 114 13.84 4.64 -2.40
N CYS A 115 14.27 5.11 -3.56
CA CYS A 115 15.65 5.51 -3.77
C CYS A 115 15.72 6.96 -4.25
N THR A 116 16.61 7.69 -3.61
CA THR A 116 16.92 9.10 -3.88
C THR A 116 18.36 9.22 -4.39
N VAL A 117 18.52 9.89 -5.53
CA VAL A 117 19.82 10.35 -6.04
C VAL A 117 20.16 11.66 -5.35
N LEU A 118 21.31 11.71 -4.67
CA LEU A 118 21.77 12.92 -3.99
C LEU A 118 22.81 13.66 -4.83
N ASN A 119 22.78 14.98 -4.80
CA ASN A 119 23.87 15.80 -5.34
C ASN A 119 25.05 15.87 -4.36
N LYS A 120 26.12 16.53 -4.82
CA LYS A 120 27.31 16.88 -4.06
C LYS A 120 27.12 17.61 -2.72
N LYS A 121 25.94 18.18 -2.46
CA LYS A 121 25.58 18.84 -1.18
C LYS A 121 24.68 17.96 -0.31
N GLY A 122 24.45 16.70 -0.69
CA GLY A 122 23.52 15.80 0.00
C GLY A 122 22.05 16.12 -0.24
N LYS A 123 21.71 17.00 -1.18
CA LYS A 123 20.32 17.34 -1.51
C LYS A 123 19.79 16.41 -2.60
N GLU A 124 18.51 16.05 -2.48
CA GLU A 124 17.76 15.30 -3.49
C GLU A 124 17.81 15.98 -4.87
N LEU A 125 18.26 15.23 -5.87
CA LEU A 125 18.13 15.57 -7.29
C LEU A 125 16.95 14.87 -7.93
N TRP A 126 16.71 13.64 -7.51
CA TRP A 126 15.70 12.77 -8.10
C TRP A 126 15.34 11.68 -7.11
N LYS A 127 14.09 11.23 -7.15
CA LYS A 127 13.56 10.19 -6.28
C LYS A 127 12.53 9.36 -7.03
N ARG A 128 12.52 8.06 -6.75
CA ARG A 128 11.44 7.16 -7.15
C ARG A 128 11.17 6.15 -6.05
N GLU A 129 9.88 5.91 -5.84
CA GLU A 129 9.34 4.90 -4.95
C GLU A 129 8.86 3.69 -5.74
N SER A 130 8.94 2.51 -5.14
CA SER A 130 8.37 1.29 -5.65
C SER A 130 6.91 1.11 -5.23
N SER A 131 6.14 0.37 -6.03
CA SER A 131 4.94 -0.28 -5.51
C SER A 131 5.31 -1.27 -4.39
N ILE A 132 4.33 -1.70 -3.59
CA ILE A 132 4.50 -2.83 -2.68
C ILE A 132 4.62 -4.11 -3.52
N PHE A 133 5.53 -4.99 -3.13
CA PHE A 133 5.70 -6.29 -3.75
C PHE A 133 6.14 -7.33 -2.72
N THR A 134 5.89 -8.60 -3.03
CA THR A 134 6.29 -9.72 -2.18
C THR A 134 7.62 -10.28 -2.67
N PHE A 135 8.65 -10.17 -1.84
CA PHE A 135 9.96 -10.76 -2.08
C PHE A 135 9.91 -12.28 -1.90
N ASN A 136 10.35 -13.02 -2.91
CA ASN A 136 10.39 -14.49 -2.93
C ASN A 136 11.81 -15.03 -3.18
N GLY A 137 12.84 -14.35 -2.65
CA GLY A 137 14.24 -14.71 -2.84
C GLY A 137 14.91 -14.14 -4.10
N ASN A 138 14.18 -13.39 -4.93
CA ASN A 138 14.71 -12.70 -6.11
C ASN A 138 14.94 -11.19 -5.86
N SER A 139 15.44 -10.51 -6.88
CA SER A 139 15.52 -9.05 -6.94
C SER A 139 14.28 -8.43 -7.59
N TRP A 140 13.88 -7.25 -7.13
CA TRP A 140 12.79 -6.47 -7.72
C TRP A 140 13.22 -5.03 -7.95
N GLY A 141 12.80 -4.43 -9.06
CA GLY A 141 13.14 -3.06 -9.39
C GLY A 141 12.83 -2.67 -10.81
N TYR A 142 13.56 -1.68 -11.32
CA TYR A 142 13.23 -0.99 -12.55
C TYR A 142 14.31 -1.15 -13.61
N HIS A 143 13.94 -1.66 -14.78
CA HIS A 143 14.78 -1.64 -15.98
C HIS A 143 15.15 -0.20 -16.36
N ASP A 144 14.15 0.68 -16.48
CA ASP A 144 14.35 2.10 -16.77
C ASP A 144 14.20 2.91 -15.49
N TYR A 145 15.16 2.75 -14.56
CA TYR A 145 15.06 3.42 -13.25
C TYR A 145 15.25 4.93 -13.37
N VAL A 146 16.38 5.39 -13.91
CA VAL A 146 16.70 6.82 -13.98
C VAL A 146 17.56 7.13 -15.19
N ASP A 147 17.36 8.31 -15.78
CA ASP A 147 18.20 8.84 -16.83
C ASP A 147 19.64 9.02 -16.34
N LYS A 148 20.61 8.53 -17.11
CA LYS A 148 22.03 8.62 -16.76
C LYS A 148 22.49 10.06 -16.55
N TRP A 149 21.94 11.01 -17.30
CA TRP A 149 22.25 12.43 -17.16
C TRP A 149 21.97 12.94 -15.72
N ILE A 150 20.88 12.50 -15.11
CA ILE A 150 20.54 12.88 -13.73
C ILE A 150 21.62 12.36 -12.77
N LEU A 151 22.05 11.11 -12.96
CA LEU A 151 23.13 10.52 -12.16
C LEU A 151 24.43 11.30 -12.34
N GLU A 152 24.82 11.58 -13.58
CA GLU A 152 26.04 12.34 -13.90
C GLU A 152 26.02 13.75 -13.31
N SER A 153 24.85 14.41 -13.29
CA SER A 153 24.69 15.72 -12.65
C SER A 153 24.86 15.70 -11.12
N GLY A 154 24.69 14.52 -10.51
CA GLY A 154 24.83 14.29 -9.08
C GLY A 154 26.24 13.93 -8.62
N VAL A 155 27.13 13.56 -9.55
CA VAL A 155 28.49 13.14 -9.23
C VAL A 155 29.26 14.27 -8.54
N SER A 156 29.93 13.95 -7.44
CA SER A 156 30.75 14.89 -6.68
C SER A 156 32.06 15.22 -7.41
N LYS A 157 32.79 16.22 -6.90
CA LYS A 157 34.14 16.54 -7.40
C LYS A 157 35.13 15.39 -7.20
N ASP A 158 34.90 14.56 -6.18
CA ASP A 158 35.71 13.39 -5.85
C ASP A 158 35.23 12.12 -6.60
N ASP A 159 34.53 12.30 -7.72
CA ASP A 159 34.01 11.22 -8.58
C ASP A 159 33.14 10.19 -7.84
N CYS A 160 32.26 10.68 -6.96
CA CYS A 160 31.35 9.84 -6.18
C CYS A 160 29.89 10.13 -6.52
N LEU A 161 29.11 9.07 -6.74
CA LEU A 161 27.64 9.13 -6.79
C LEU A 161 27.08 8.56 -5.48
N VAL A 162 26.02 9.18 -4.94
CA VAL A 162 25.38 8.70 -3.71
C VAL A 162 23.90 8.41 -3.97
N LEU A 163 23.51 7.17 -3.66
CA LEU A 163 22.13 6.71 -3.66
C LEU A 163 21.68 6.47 -2.21
N LYS A 164 20.60 7.12 -1.78
CA LYS A 164 19.97 6.86 -0.49
C LYS A 164 18.74 5.99 -0.71
N ILE A 165 18.73 4.80 -0.14
CA ILE A 165 17.63 3.84 -0.21
C ILE A 165 16.93 3.79 1.13
N THR A 166 15.60 3.85 1.10
CA THR A 166 14.73 3.61 2.25
C THR A 166 13.87 2.41 1.92
N VAL A 167 13.90 1.37 2.74
CA VAL A 167 13.09 0.15 2.61
C VAL A 167 12.08 0.14 3.73
N THR A 168 10.84 -0.23 3.43
CA THR A 168 9.80 -0.49 4.42
C THR A 168 9.31 -1.92 4.25
N VAL A 169 9.40 -2.71 5.31
CA VAL A 169 8.86 -4.06 5.40
C VAL A 169 7.50 -4.00 6.05
N VAL A 170 6.50 -4.58 5.39
CA VAL A 170 5.10 -4.63 5.83
C VAL A 170 4.83 -6.00 6.41
N LYS A 171 4.38 -6.06 7.66
CA LYS A 171 3.99 -7.27 8.37
C LYS A 171 2.50 -7.19 8.68
N GLU A 172 1.73 -8.09 8.12
CA GLU A 172 0.33 -8.24 8.49
C GLU A 172 0.22 -9.15 9.72
N SER A 173 -0.52 -8.69 10.74
CA SER A 173 -0.98 -9.54 11.82
C SER A 173 -2.52 -9.61 11.76
N LEU A 174 -3.03 -10.82 11.59
CA LEU A 174 -4.46 -11.08 11.64
C LEU A 174 -4.88 -11.29 13.08
N GLN A 175 -5.83 -10.49 13.57
CA GLN A 175 -6.59 -10.85 14.76
C GLN A 175 -7.78 -11.73 14.36
N LYS A 176 -8.05 -12.76 15.16
CA LYS A 176 -9.16 -13.69 14.92
C LYS A 176 -10.50 -12.93 14.95
N CYS A 177 -11.40 -13.26 14.02
CA CYS A 177 -12.79 -12.81 14.09
C CYS A 177 -13.41 -13.26 15.42
N VAL A 178 -14.14 -12.35 16.08
CA VAL A 178 -15.00 -12.64 17.24
C VAL A 178 -16.42 -12.83 16.76
#